data_AF-A0A1A8QUH1-F1
#
_entry.id   AF-A0A1A8QUH1-F1
#
_cell.length_a   1.000
_cell.length_b   1.000
_cell.length_c   1.000
_cell.angle_alpha   90.00
_cell.angle_beta   90.00
_cell.angle_gamma   90.00
#
_symmetry.space_group_name_H-M   'P 1'
#
loop_
_entity.id
_entity.type
_entity.pdbx_description
1 polymer ?
#
loop_
_entity_poly.entity_id
_entity_poly.type
_entity_poly.pdbx_seq_one_letter_code
_entity_poly.pdbx_strand_id
1 'polypeptide(L)'
;MARVLFYGTLKKGQPNYHHVLNRNNGNAEFLATAITIQRYPLVIATKDNIPFLLNLPGQGQRVHGELYQVDEKMLKYLDIFESVPNLYQRTVEEVEITEWAGKEEEKPPGRTIDAFVYSTTAYQPSWLSLPTYKSYDSYGDHGLTYVCEED
;
A
#
# COMPACT_ATOMS: atom_id res chain seq x y z
N MET A 1 -12.74 11.93 -5.99
CA MET A 1 -11.50 11.75 -5.18
C MET A 1 -11.64 10.46 -4.37
N ALA A 2 -10.55 9.73 -4.18
CA ALA A 2 -10.53 8.44 -3.49
C ALA A 2 -9.47 8.44 -2.39
N ARG A 3 -9.59 7.54 -1.42
CA ARG A 3 -8.56 7.32 -0.39
C ARG A 3 -7.83 6.03 -0.68
N VAL A 4 -6.51 6.05 -0.63
CA VAL A 4 -5.66 4.88 -0.89
C VAL A 4 -4.68 4.73 0.25
N LEU A 5 -4.52 3.51 0.75
CA LEU A 5 -3.50 3.15 1.73
C LEU A 5 -2.28 2.60 1.01
N PHE A 6 -1.16 3.31 1.08
CA PHE A 6 0.13 2.80 0.62
C PHE A 6 0.84 2.08 1.77
N TYR A 7 1.16 0.80 1.57
CA TYR A 7 1.91 0.00 2.56
C TYR A 7 3.32 -0.38 2.08
N GLY A 8 3.57 -0.33 0.77
CA GLY A 8 4.79 -0.83 0.11
C GLY A 8 5.68 0.29 -0.44
N THR A 9 6.13 0.11 -1.69
CA THR A 9 7.13 0.97 -2.36
C THR A 9 6.67 2.40 -2.65
N LEU A 10 5.36 2.67 -2.56
CA LEU A 10 4.75 4.00 -2.78
C LEU A 10 4.70 4.88 -1.51
N LYS A 11 5.12 4.38 -0.33
CA LYS A 11 5.21 5.21 0.89
C LYS A 11 6.32 6.25 0.82
N LYS A 12 6.26 7.30 1.64
CA LYS A 12 7.36 8.27 1.80
C LYS A 12 8.68 7.54 2.12
N GLY A 13 9.75 7.98 1.46
CA GLY A 13 11.09 7.40 1.62
C GLY A 13 11.29 6.05 0.94
N GLN A 14 10.27 5.50 0.28
CA GLN A 14 10.37 4.25 -0.47
C GLN A 14 10.65 4.50 -1.96
N PRO A 15 11.18 3.49 -2.70
CA PRO A 15 11.73 3.70 -4.05
C PRO A 15 10.75 4.32 -5.07
N ASN A 16 9.47 3.97 -5.01
CA ASN A 16 8.47 4.40 -5.99
C ASN A 16 7.70 5.66 -5.56
N TYR A 17 8.08 6.31 -4.46
CA TYR A 17 7.39 7.50 -3.96
C TYR A 17 7.37 8.67 -4.97
N HIS A 18 8.38 8.74 -5.83
CA HIS A 18 8.47 9.77 -6.86
C HIS A 18 7.27 9.75 -7.85
N HIS A 19 6.64 8.60 -8.07
CA HIS A 19 5.42 8.49 -8.88
C HIS A 19 4.22 9.18 -8.24
N VAL A 20 4.15 9.16 -6.90
CA VAL A 20 3.10 9.84 -6.10
C VAL A 20 3.26 11.35 -6.15
N LEU A 21 4.51 11.84 -6.19
CA LEU A 21 4.82 13.27 -6.27
C LEU A 21 4.64 13.88 -7.67
N ASN A 22 4.61 13.04 -8.71
CA ASN A 22 4.54 13.49 -10.09
C ASN A 22 3.13 13.97 -10.46
N ARG A 23 2.95 15.29 -10.57
CA ARG A 23 1.67 15.93 -10.94
C ARG A 23 1.17 15.56 -12.35
N ASN A 24 2.03 15.02 -13.22
CA ASN A 24 1.60 14.50 -14.51
C ASN A 24 0.76 13.22 -14.35
N ASN A 25 0.95 12.48 -13.26
CA ASN A 25 0.16 11.28 -12.93
C ASN A 25 -1.18 11.64 -12.27
N GLY A 26 -1.27 12.81 -11.64
CA GLY A 26 -2.43 13.30 -10.90
C GLY A 26 -2.00 13.89 -9.56
N ASN A 27 -2.95 14.12 -8.65
CA ASN A 27 -2.66 14.65 -7.32
C ASN A 27 -2.85 13.56 -6.25
N ALA A 28 -1.92 13.52 -5.30
CA ALA A 28 -1.99 12.71 -4.08
C ALA A 28 -1.60 13.57 -2.88
N GLU A 29 -2.51 13.69 -1.91
CA GLU A 29 -2.32 14.45 -0.67
C GLU A 29 -2.26 13.49 0.51
N PHE A 30 -1.21 13.60 1.33
CA PHE A 30 -1.07 12.78 2.53
C PHE A 30 -2.11 13.20 3.58
N LEU A 31 -2.88 12.25 4.10
CA LEU A 31 -3.89 12.50 5.11
C LEU A 31 -3.47 12.02 6.51
N ALA A 32 -2.90 10.82 6.61
CA ALA A 32 -2.67 10.18 7.90
C ALA A 32 -1.68 9.01 7.81
N THR A 33 -1.10 8.64 8.94
CA THR A 33 -0.62 7.26 9.13
C THR A 33 -1.79 6.38 9.57
N ALA A 34 -1.83 5.15 9.07
CA ALA A 34 -2.89 4.22 9.38
C ALA A 34 -2.39 2.77 9.42
N ILE A 35 -3.16 1.92 10.08
CA ILE A 35 -2.91 0.48 10.20
C ILE A 35 -4.16 -0.29 9.78
N THR A 36 -4.00 -1.40 9.05
CA THR A 36 -5.16 -2.23 8.71
C THR A 36 -5.84 -2.77 9.97
N ILE A 37 -7.17 -2.81 10.00
CA ILE A 37 -7.89 -3.45 11.12
C ILE A 37 -7.70 -4.96 11.04
N GLN A 38 -7.98 -5.51 9.86
CA GLN A 38 -7.74 -6.90 9.56
C GLN A 38 -6.25 -7.17 9.42
N ARG A 39 -5.86 -8.38 9.79
CA ARG A 39 -4.50 -8.88 9.55
C ARG A 39 -4.39 -9.36 8.11
N TYR A 40 -3.26 -9.08 7.49
CA TYR A 40 -2.90 -9.59 6.17
C TYR A 40 -1.46 -10.11 6.16
N PRO A 41 -1.15 -11.15 5.36
CA PRO A 41 0.22 -11.50 5.04
C PRO A 41 0.80 -10.44 4.08
N LEU A 42 1.65 -9.57 4.60
CA LEU A 42 2.54 -8.73 3.79
C LEU A 42 3.87 -9.45 3.64
N VAL A 43 4.19 -9.89 2.43
CA VAL A 43 5.41 -10.66 2.13
C VAL A 43 6.27 -9.90 1.13
N ILE A 44 7.59 -10.14 1.17
CA ILE A 44 8.52 -9.67 0.14
C ILE A 44 8.81 -10.88 -0.75
N ALA A 45 8.49 -10.77 -2.04
CA ALA A 45 8.60 -11.89 -2.96
C ALA A 45 9.20 -11.46 -4.31
N THR A 46 9.28 -12.41 -5.24
CA THR A 46 9.93 -12.31 -6.57
C THR A 46 11.45 -12.07 -6.48
N LYS A 47 12.11 -12.07 -7.64
CA LYS A 47 13.54 -11.75 -7.78
C LYS A 47 13.82 -10.26 -7.49
N ASP A 48 12.78 -9.43 -7.59
CA ASP A 48 12.85 -7.97 -7.51
C ASP A 48 12.50 -7.44 -6.10
N ASN A 49 12.27 -8.35 -5.15
CA ASN A 49 11.93 -8.03 -3.75
C ASN A 49 10.71 -7.11 -3.62
N ILE A 50 9.67 -7.39 -4.40
CA ILE A 50 8.43 -6.60 -4.41
C ILE A 50 7.59 -6.95 -3.17
N PRO A 51 7.05 -5.96 -2.44
CA PRO A 51 6.14 -6.20 -1.33
C PRO A 51 4.73 -6.52 -1.81
N PHE A 52 4.22 -7.71 -1.50
CA PHE A 52 2.86 -8.13 -1.81
C PHE A 52 2.00 -8.24 -0.55
N LEU A 53 0.85 -7.58 -0.55
CA LEU A 53 -0.21 -7.84 0.41
C LEU A 53 -1.13 -8.95 -0.12
N LEU A 54 -1.03 -10.14 0.46
CA LEU A 54 -1.87 -11.26 0.05
C LEU A 54 -3.29 -11.04 0.58
N ASN A 55 -4.29 -11.17 -0.27
CA ASN A 55 -5.70 -11.02 0.10
C ASN A 55 -6.21 -12.23 0.88
N LEU A 56 -5.70 -12.38 2.10
CA LEU A 56 -6.01 -13.44 3.06
C LEU A 56 -6.37 -12.79 4.41
N PRO A 57 -7.56 -12.18 4.52
CA PRO A 57 -7.97 -11.46 5.71
C PRO A 57 -7.95 -12.37 6.94
N GLY A 58 -7.41 -11.85 8.04
CA GLY A 58 -7.28 -12.55 9.32
C GLY A 58 -5.95 -13.28 9.52
N GLN A 59 -5.11 -13.40 8.49
CA GLN A 59 -3.78 -14.02 8.55
C GLN A 59 -2.65 -12.99 8.61
N GLY A 60 -1.44 -13.39 8.99
CA GLY A 60 -0.29 -12.47 9.03
C GLY A 60 -0.40 -11.41 10.14
N GLN A 61 -0.21 -10.15 9.79
CA GLN A 61 -0.07 -9.04 10.74
C GLN A 61 -0.99 -7.86 10.37
N ARG A 62 -1.23 -6.95 11.32
CA ARG A 62 -1.80 -5.64 10.99
C ARG A 62 -0.74 -4.82 10.26
N VAL A 63 -1.06 -4.32 9.08
CA VAL A 63 -0.09 -3.70 8.17
C VAL A 63 -0.14 -2.18 8.34
N HIS A 64 1.03 -1.59 8.55
CA HIS A 64 1.24 -0.16 8.67
C HIS A 64 1.40 0.48 7.29
N GLY A 65 0.71 1.58 7.08
CA GLY A 65 0.73 2.32 5.84
C GLY A 65 0.46 3.81 6.01
N GLU A 66 0.41 4.47 4.87
CA GLU A 66 0.15 5.89 4.76
C GLU A 66 -1.13 6.09 3.95
N LEU A 67 -2.07 6.85 4.49
CA LEU A 67 -3.34 7.16 3.86
C LEU A 67 -3.20 8.43 3.02
N TYR A 68 -3.57 8.34 1.75
CA TYR A 68 -3.55 9.44 0.80
C TYR A 68 -4.94 9.71 0.21
N GLN A 69 -5.28 10.97 0.04
CA GLN A 69 -6.37 11.42 -0.82
C GLN A 69 -5.83 11.58 -2.24
N VAL A 70 -6.39 10.85 -3.20
CA VAL A 70 -5.99 10.91 -4.61
C VAL A 70 -7.12 11.38 -5.50
N ASP A 71 -6.79 12.10 -6.57
CA ASP A 71 -7.75 12.38 -7.63
C ASP A 71 -7.95 11.17 -8.55
N GLU A 72 -8.95 11.24 -9.44
CA GLU A 72 -9.26 10.13 -10.35
C GLU A 72 -8.14 9.86 -11.35
N LYS A 73 -7.34 10.87 -11.69
CA LYS A 73 -6.23 10.74 -12.63
C LYS A 73 -5.11 9.91 -12.00
N MET A 74 -4.72 10.26 -10.77
CA MET A 74 -3.74 9.52 -9.98
C MET A 74 -4.23 8.10 -9.72
N LEU A 75 -5.50 7.93 -9.37
CA LEU A 75 -6.07 6.62 -9.12
C LEU A 75 -5.99 5.70 -10.36
N LYS A 76 -6.29 6.21 -11.56
CA LYS A 76 -6.14 5.45 -12.82
C LYS A 76 -4.68 5.14 -13.13
N TYR A 77 -3.77 6.08 -12.85
CA TYR A 77 -2.34 5.85 -13.01
C TYR A 77 -1.84 4.71 -12.12
N LEU A 78 -2.25 4.72 -10.84
CA LEU A 78 -1.89 3.68 -9.88
C LEU A 78 -2.43 2.31 -10.30
N ASP A 79 -3.65 2.22 -10.84
CA ASP A 79 -4.18 0.95 -11.35
C ASP A 79 -3.33 0.37 -12.49
N ILE A 80 -2.82 1.23 -13.38
CA ILE A 80 -1.91 0.81 -14.47
C ILE A 80 -0.55 0.41 -13.90
N PHE A 81 0.00 1.22 -13.00
CA PHE A 81 1.30 0.99 -12.36
C PHE A 81 1.33 -0.33 -11.59
N GLU A 82 0.29 -0.62 -10.81
CA GLU A 82 0.14 -1.86 -10.04
C GLU A 82 -0.38 -3.03 -10.89
N SER A 83 -0.44 -2.87 -12.22
CA SER A 83 -0.86 -3.91 -13.18
C SER A 83 -2.22 -4.56 -12.83
N VAL A 84 -3.20 -3.74 -12.42
CA VAL A 84 -4.57 -4.19 -12.09
C VAL A 84 -5.33 -4.58 -13.37
N PRO A 85 -6.09 -5.69 -13.39
CA PRO A 85 -6.39 -6.61 -12.28
C PRO A 85 -5.46 -7.85 -12.22
N ASN A 86 -4.37 -7.88 -12.99
CA ASN A 86 -3.58 -9.10 -13.20
C ASN A 86 -2.63 -9.38 -12.02
N LEU A 87 -1.80 -8.41 -11.64
CA LEU A 87 -0.82 -8.57 -10.56
C LEU A 87 -1.46 -8.25 -9.20
N TYR A 88 -2.03 -7.05 -9.09
CA TYR A 88 -2.82 -6.62 -7.95
C TYR A 88 -4.29 -6.43 -8.33
N GLN A 89 -5.13 -6.40 -7.32
CA GLN A 89 -6.52 -6.03 -7.38
C GLN A 89 -6.75 -4.91 -6.37
N ARG A 90 -7.51 -3.89 -6.77
CA ARG A 90 -7.90 -2.82 -5.86
C ARG A 90 -9.10 -3.28 -5.02
N THR A 91 -8.88 -3.50 -3.73
CA THR A 91 -9.93 -3.84 -2.75
C THR A 91 -10.21 -2.66 -1.83
N VAL A 92 -11.37 -2.66 -1.18
CA VAL A 92 -11.73 -1.67 -0.15
C VAL A 92 -11.49 -2.32 1.21
N GLU A 93 -10.73 -1.64 2.06
CA GLU A 93 -10.39 -2.11 3.40
C GLU A 93 -10.66 -1.02 4.44
N GLU A 94 -11.15 -1.43 5.60
CA GLU A 94 -11.26 -0.54 6.76
C GLU A 94 -9.90 -0.45 7.47
N VAL A 95 -9.42 0.78 7.65
CA VAL A 95 -8.13 1.06 8.29
C VAL A 95 -8.32 1.94 9.52
N GLU A 96 -7.51 1.72 10.55
CA GLU A 96 -7.47 2.53 11.76
C GLU A 96 -6.40 3.62 11.60
N ILE A 97 -6.81 4.87 11.75
CA ILE A 97 -5.95 6.06 11.75
C ILE A 97 -5.17 6.12 13.06
N THR A 98 -3.84 6.14 12.94
CA THR A 98 -2.94 6.29 14.07
C THR A 98 -2.58 7.76 14.31
N GLU A 99 -2.32 8.51 13.25
CA GLU A 99 -1.98 9.94 13.33
C GLU A 99 -2.56 10.68 12.12
N TRP A 100 -3.39 11.70 12.39
CA TRP A 100 -4.00 12.52 11.35
C TRP A 100 -3.15 13.76 11.09
N ALA A 101 -2.81 14.00 9.83
CA ALA A 101 -2.03 15.16 9.36
C ALA A 101 -2.74 15.97 8.27
N GLY A 102 -3.88 15.49 7.76
CA GLY A 102 -4.72 16.21 6.81
C GLY A 102 -5.47 17.37 7.47
N LYS A 103 -6.29 18.06 6.68
CA LYS A 103 -7.11 19.17 7.18
C LYS A 103 -8.07 18.69 8.27
N GLU A 104 -8.29 19.52 9.28
CA GLU A 104 -9.08 19.14 10.46
C GLU A 104 -10.56 18.90 10.10
N GLU A 105 -11.06 19.62 9.09
CA GLU A 105 -12.42 19.48 8.56
C GLU A 105 -12.63 18.17 7.78
N GLU A 106 -11.55 17.59 7.28
CA GLU A 106 -11.57 16.32 6.52
C GLU A 106 -11.34 15.10 7.43
N LYS A 107 -11.04 15.34 8.72
CA LYS A 107 -10.80 14.29 9.71
C LYS A 107 -12.09 13.50 9.94
N PRO A 108 -12.07 12.16 9.84
CA PRO A 108 -13.25 11.38 10.14
C PRO A 108 -13.63 11.51 11.62
N PRO A 109 -14.93 11.42 11.96
CA PRO A 109 -15.41 11.51 13.34
C PRO A 109 -14.93 10.33 14.21
N GLY A 110 -14.60 9.20 13.58
CA GLY A 110 -14.03 8.02 14.23
C GLY A 110 -12.53 7.88 14.00
N ARG A 111 -11.97 6.78 14.53
CA ARG A 111 -10.59 6.37 14.24
C ARG A 111 -10.48 5.45 13.04
N THR A 112 -11.57 5.08 12.40
CA THR A 112 -11.55 4.16 11.25
C THR A 112 -12.07 4.84 9.99
N ILE A 113 -11.56 4.39 8.85
CA ILE A 113 -11.92 4.93 7.54
C ILE A 113 -11.74 3.86 6.46
N ASP A 114 -12.62 3.85 5.47
CA ASP A 114 -12.46 3.00 4.29
C ASP A 114 -11.43 3.59 3.33
N ALA A 115 -10.52 2.75 2.88
CA ALA A 115 -9.49 3.09 1.91
C ALA A 115 -9.33 1.98 0.88
N PHE A 116 -8.95 2.36 -0.34
CA PHE A 116 -8.50 1.40 -1.33
C PHE A 116 -7.12 0.86 -0.96
N VAL A 117 -6.92 -0.43 -1.17
CA VAL A 117 -5.66 -1.13 -0.98
C VAL A 117 -5.41 -1.99 -2.21
N TYR A 118 -4.17 -1.99 -2.70
CA TYR A 118 -3.74 -2.92 -3.74
C TYR A 118 -3.34 -4.23 -3.07
N SER A 119 -4.21 -5.24 -3.13
CA SER A 119 -3.95 -6.58 -2.60
C SER A 119 -3.90 -7.59 -3.75
N THR A 120 -3.30 -8.76 -3.53
CA THR A 120 -3.21 -9.78 -4.59
C THR A 120 -3.83 -11.10 -4.17
N THR A 121 -4.58 -11.69 -5.11
CA THR A 121 -5.03 -13.09 -5.09
C THR A 121 -4.22 -13.97 -6.05
N ALA A 122 -3.35 -13.36 -6.86
CA ALA A 122 -2.54 -14.00 -7.90
C ALA A 122 -1.12 -14.32 -7.39
N TYR A 123 -1.02 -15.05 -6.28
CA TYR A 123 0.25 -15.42 -5.65
C TYR A 123 0.60 -16.90 -5.82
N GLN A 124 1.89 -17.22 -5.75
CA GLN A 124 2.34 -18.61 -5.73
C GLN A 124 2.13 -19.23 -4.34
N PRO A 125 1.81 -20.54 -4.23
CA PRO A 125 1.61 -21.18 -2.93
C PRO A 125 2.81 -21.09 -1.99
N SER A 126 4.04 -21.02 -2.54
CA SER A 126 5.27 -20.83 -1.78
C SER A 126 5.29 -19.52 -0.98
N TRP A 127 4.57 -18.48 -1.43
CA TRP A 127 4.55 -17.18 -0.77
C TRP A 127 3.86 -17.23 0.60
N LEU A 128 2.98 -18.20 0.82
CA LEU A 128 2.31 -18.40 2.11
C LEU A 128 3.27 -18.80 3.23
N SER A 129 4.45 -19.31 2.88
CA SER A 129 5.51 -19.68 3.84
C SER A 129 6.55 -18.58 4.07
N LEU A 130 6.46 -17.47 3.33
CA LEU A 130 7.40 -16.36 3.47
C LEU A 130 7.19 -15.60 4.79
N PRO A 131 8.24 -14.94 5.31
CA PRO A 131 8.09 -14.05 6.46
C PRO A 131 7.06 -12.95 6.18
N THR A 132 6.19 -12.71 7.17
CA THR A 132 5.21 -11.63 7.11
C THR A 132 5.68 -10.40 7.88
N TYR A 133 5.48 -9.22 7.31
CA TYR A 133 5.95 -7.95 7.87
C TYR A 133 4.79 -7.08 8.36
N LYS A 134 5.05 -6.28 9.41
CA LYS A 134 4.10 -5.26 9.89
C LYS A 134 4.20 -3.96 9.11
N SER A 135 5.41 -3.60 8.69
CA SER A 135 5.69 -2.44 7.86
C SER A 135 6.78 -2.84 6.87
N TYR A 136 6.55 -2.57 5.60
CA TYR A 136 7.59 -2.72 4.58
C TYR A 136 8.56 -1.54 4.63
N ASP A 137 9.85 -1.84 4.48
CA ASP A 137 10.90 -0.87 4.21
C ASP A 137 11.96 -1.52 3.31
N SER A 138 12.13 -1.02 2.08
CA SER A 138 13.15 -1.54 1.16
C SER A 138 14.56 -1.53 1.75
N TYR A 139 14.86 -0.64 2.70
CA TYR A 139 16.18 -0.52 3.31
C TYR A 139 16.22 -1.12 4.72
N GLY A 140 15.23 -1.93 5.07
CA GLY A 140 15.09 -2.54 6.39
C GLY A 140 16.04 -3.71 6.65
N ASP A 141 16.01 -4.21 7.88
CA ASP A 141 16.92 -5.24 8.40
C ASP A 141 16.81 -6.61 7.70
N HIS A 142 15.80 -6.82 6.85
CA HIS A 142 15.68 -8.05 6.06
C HIS A 142 16.73 -8.14 4.94
N GLY A 143 17.38 -7.03 4.56
CA GLY A 143 18.44 -7.02 3.53
C GLY A 143 17.93 -7.32 2.11
N LEU A 144 16.62 -7.27 1.90
CA LEU A 144 15.95 -7.51 0.61
C LEU A 144 15.55 -6.16 0.00
N THR A 145 16.52 -5.48 -0.61
CA THR A 145 16.29 -4.20 -1.26
C THR A 145 15.47 -4.38 -2.54
N TYR A 146 14.44 -3.56 -2.71
CA TYR A 146 13.67 -3.48 -3.95
C TYR A 146 14.60 -3.25 -5.13
N VAL A 147 14.42 -4.06 -6.16
CA VAL A 147 15.09 -3.89 -7.45
C VAL A 147 14.01 -3.40 -8.40
N CYS A 148 14.21 -2.21 -8.97
CA CYS A 148 13.34 -1.77 -10.05
C CYS A 148 13.54 -2.76 -11.21
N GLU A 149 12.46 -3.24 -11.82
CA GLU A 149 12.59 -3.85 -13.14
C GLU A 149 13.20 -2.76 -14.04
N GLU A 150 14.46 -2.95 -14.45
CA GLU A 150 15.00 -2.23 -15.59
C GLU A 150 14.15 -2.62 -16.81
N ASP A 151 13.68 -1.62 -17.55
CA ASP A 151 12.80 -1.71 -18.73
C ASP A 151 13.15 -2.86 -19.71
#